data_AF-A0A285TT29-F1
#
_entry.id   AF-A0A285TT29-F1
#
_cell.length_a   1.000
_cell.length_b   1.000
_cell.length_c   1.000
_cell.angle_alpha   90.00
_cell.angle_beta   90.00
_cell.angle_gamma   90.00
#
_symmetry.space_group_name_H-M   'P 1'
#
loop_
_entity.id
_entity.type
_entity.pdbx_description
1 polymer ?
#
loop_
_entity_poly.entity_id
_entity_poly.type
_entity_poly.pdbx_seq_one_letter_code
_entity_poly.pdbx_strand_id
1 'polypeptide(L)'
;MIYLAIMTSIFASLFLTLSLKLLSLFHFIKWSPVGYTKEWGILVHNHWTIKWLFLIIMIFLITLILYFIMQYVALVPHFFTSLIIGAVLALIVEWIIFDLPAELSSFKKLSIPFMVIVIITARFVFETAAYHYRAHSERNKLPYKDSMIK
;
A
#
# COMPACT_ATOMS: atom_id res chain seq x y z
N MET A 1 -12.91 -13.28 7.08
CA MET A 1 -11.56 -12.71 6.94
C MET A 1 -11.16 -12.45 5.49
N ILE A 2 -11.24 -13.45 4.60
CA ILE A 2 -10.85 -13.29 3.18
C ILE A 2 -11.68 -12.21 2.46
N TYR A 3 -13.01 -12.18 2.66
CA TYR A 3 -13.86 -11.15 2.07
C TYR A 3 -13.42 -9.72 2.45
N LEU A 4 -13.13 -9.48 3.74
CA LEU A 4 -12.62 -8.19 4.23
C LEU A 4 -11.27 -7.84 3.60
N ALA A 5 -10.36 -8.81 3.45
CA ALA A 5 -9.08 -8.60 2.78
C ALA A 5 -9.29 -8.13 1.34
N ILE A 6 -10.11 -8.85 0.58
CA ILE A 6 -10.41 -8.53 -0.83
C ILE A 6 -11.02 -7.13 -0.95
N MET A 7 -12.05 -6.82 -0.15
CA MET A 7 -12.70 -5.51 -0.20
C MET A 7 -11.74 -4.38 0.17
N THR A 8 -10.96 -4.54 1.24
CA THR A 8 -9.99 -3.54 1.68
C THR A 8 -8.95 -3.27 0.60
N SER A 9 -8.43 -4.31 -0.04
CA SER A 9 -7.45 -4.19 -1.12
C SER A 9 -8.02 -3.57 -2.39
N ILE A 10 -9.30 -3.83 -2.73
CA ILE A 10 -9.96 -3.16 -3.87
C ILE A 10 -10.08 -1.66 -3.59
N PHE A 11 -10.56 -1.27 -2.41
CA PHE A 11 -10.69 0.15 -2.07
C PHE A 11 -9.32 0.84 -1.99
N ALA A 12 -8.31 0.17 -1.41
CA ALA A 12 -6.95 0.69 -1.33
C ALA A 12 -6.34 0.88 -2.72
N SER A 13 -6.53 -0.07 -3.64
CA SER A 13 -5.98 0.01 -4.99
C SER A 13 -6.66 1.11 -5.82
N LEU A 14 -7.97 1.25 -5.72
CA LEU A 14 -8.71 2.34 -6.36
C LEU A 14 -8.29 3.70 -5.80
N PHE A 15 -8.20 3.83 -4.49
CA PHE A 15 -7.78 5.05 -3.82
C PHE A 15 -6.36 5.47 -4.21
N LEU A 16 -5.40 4.54 -4.15
CA LEU A 16 -4.00 4.82 -4.50
C LEU A 16 -3.88 5.17 -5.98
N THR A 17 -4.54 4.45 -6.87
CA THR A 17 -4.51 4.73 -8.31
C THR A 17 -5.12 6.10 -8.63
N LEU A 18 -6.26 6.43 -8.03
CA LEU A 18 -6.89 7.74 -8.22
C LEU A 18 -5.99 8.86 -7.69
N SER A 19 -5.37 8.65 -6.53
CA SER A 19 -4.41 9.58 -5.95
C SER A 19 -3.19 9.76 -6.85
N LEU A 20 -2.63 8.68 -7.42
CA LEU A 20 -1.52 8.75 -8.38
C LEU A 20 -1.90 9.55 -9.63
N LYS A 21 -3.11 9.35 -10.16
CA LYS A 21 -3.63 10.14 -11.27
C LYS A 21 -3.71 11.62 -10.91
N LEU A 22 -4.19 11.94 -9.71
CA LEU A 22 -4.30 13.30 -9.21
C LEU A 22 -2.91 13.95 -9.04
N LEU A 23 -1.96 13.23 -8.42
CA LEU A 23 -0.59 13.68 -8.23
C LEU A 23 0.10 13.96 -9.56
N SER A 24 -0.12 13.09 -10.56
CA SER A 24 0.39 13.29 -11.92
C SER A 24 -0.24 14.50 -12.59
N LEU A 25 -1.56 14.68 -12.47
CA LEU A 25 -2.30 15.79 -13.07
C LEU A 25 -1.83 17.16 -12.54
N PHE A 26 -1.56 17.25 -11.24
CA PHE A 26 -1.06 18.47 -10.60
C PHE A 26 0.47 18.61 -10.63
N HIS A 27 1.18 17.73 -11.34
CA HIS A 27 2.65 17.75 -11.44
C HIS A 27 3.37 17.63 -10.09
N PHE A 28 2.74 17.03 -9.08
CA PHE A 28 3.37 16.73 -7.79
C PHE A 28 4.38 15.58 -7.88
N ILE A 29 4.27 14.75 -8.92
CA ILE A 29 5.26 13.74 -9.31
C ILE A 29 5.83 14.07 -10.68
N LYS A 30 7.14 13.87 -10.86
CA LYS A 30 7.83 14.13 -12.14
C LYS A 30 7.67 13.00 -13.16
N TRP A 31 7.15 11.85 -12.72
CA TRP A 31 6.99 10.64 -13.53
C TRP A 31 5.51 10.35 -13.81
N SER A 32 5.26 9.56 -14.85
CA SER A 32 3.90 9.15 -15.23
C SER A 32 3.55 7.80 -14.62
N PRO A 33 2.40 7.65 -13.92
CA PRO A 33 1.96 6.38 -13.33
C PRO A 33 1.85 5.22 -14.31
N VAL A 34 1.64 5.50 -15.61
CA VAL A 34 1.59 4.48 -16.67
C VAL A 34 2.89 4.41 -17.50
N GLY A 35 3.93 5.10 -17.07
CA GLY A 35 5.26 5.11 -17.69
C GLY A 35 5.89 3.71 -17.75
N TYR A 36 5.52 2.83 -16.82
CA TYR A 36 5.98 1.42 -16.78
C TYR A 36 5.75 0.67 -18.10
N THR A 37 4.76 1.08 -18.90
CA THR A 37 4.48 0.43 -20.19
C THR A 37 5.61 0.60 -21.20
N LYS A 38 6.32 1.73 -21.17
CA LYS A 38 7.48 1.98 -22.04
C LYS A 38 8.73 1.31 -21.49
N GLU A 39 8.98 1.44 -20.19
CA GLU A 39 10.16 0.88 -19.51
C GLU A 39 10.23 -0.64 -19.60
N TRP A 40 9.09 -1.33 -19.40
CA TRP A 40 9.05 -2.80 -19.36
C TRP A 40 8.60 -3.43 -20.68
N GLY A 41 8.26 -2.60 -21.69
CA GLY A 41 7.76 -3.07 -22.98
C GLY A 41 6.38 -3.75 -22.93
N ILE A 42 5.66 -3.66 -21.81
CA ILE A 42 4.35 -4.30 -21.60
C ILE A 42 3.24 -3.31 -21.96
N LEU A 43 2.21 -3.74 -22.68
CA LEU A 43 1.02 -2.92 -23.00
C LEU A 43 1.33 -1.64 -23.81
N VAL A 44 2.47 -1.54 -24.49
CA VAL A 44 2.92 -0.33 -25.21
C VAL A 44 1.84 0.20 -26.17
N HIS A 45 1.27 -0.68 -26.99
CA HIS A 45 0.29 -0.38 -28.03
C HIS A 45 -1.18 -0.37 -27.54
N ASN A 46 -1.41 -0.67 -26.26
CA ASN A 46 -2.77 -0.78 -25.74
C ASN A 46 -3.35 0.60 -25.38
N HIS A 47 -4.68 0.67 -25.40
CA HIS A 47 -5.42 1.87 -25.03
C HIS A 47 -5.08 2.31 -23.59
N TRP A 48 -5.07 3.62 -23.36
CA TRP A 48 -4.74 4.25 -22.07
C TRP A 48 -5.48 3.61 -20.88
N THR A 49 -6.77 3.33 -21.04
CA THR A 49 -7.62 2.69 -20.01
C THR A 49 -7.08 1.34 -19.55
N ILE A 50 -6.54 0.52 -20.47
CA ILE A 50 -6.03 -0.81 -20.15
C ILE A 50 -4.75 -0.71 -19.31
N LYS A 51 -3.92 0.31 -19.55
CA LYS A 51 -2.72 0.59 -18.74
C LYS A 51 -3.10 0.90 -17.30
N TRP A 52 -4.10 1.75 -17.09
CA TRP A 52 -4.59 2.05 -15.75
C TRP A 52 -5.25 0.86 -15.06
N LEU A 53 -6.03 0.06 -15.80
CA LEU A 53 -6.63 -1.15 -15.26
C LEU A 53 -5.56 -2.13 -14.77
N PHE A 54 -4.51 -2.33 -15.56
CA PHE A 54 -3.39 -3.18 -15.16
C PHE A 54 -2.68 -2.64 -13.91
N LEU A 55 -2.46 -1.32 -13.82
CA LEU A 55 -1.88 -0.70 -12.62
C LEU A 55 -2.75 -0.94 -11.38
N ILE A 56 -4.08 -0.80 -11.49
CA ILE A 56 -5.02 -1.10 -10.39
C ILE A 56 -4.88 -2.55 -9.94
N ILE A 57 -4.81 -3.50 -10.89
CA ILE A 57 -4.66 -4.93 -10.58
C ILE A 57 -3.34 -5.20 -9.85
N MET A 58 -2.23 -4.60 -10.31
CA MET A 58 -0.94 -4.74 -9.65
C MET A 58 -0.95 -4.20 -8.22
N ILE A 59 -1.52 -3.00 -8.01
CA ILE A 59 -1.65 -2.40 -6.67
C ILE A 59 -2.58 -3.25 -5.79
N PHE A 60 -3.66 -3.77 -6.34
CA PHE A 60 -4.56 -4.68 -5.64
C PHE A 60 -3.82 -5.91 -5.10
N LEU A 61 -3.01 -6.57 -5.93
CA LEU A 61 -2.23 -7.74 -5.51
C LEU A 61 -1.23 -7.40 -4.39
N ILE A 62 -0.50 -6.29 -4.53
CA ILE A 62 0.47 -5.83 -3.52
C ILE A 62 -0.24 -5.54 -2.19
N THR A 63 -1.32 -4.76 -2.22
CA THR A 63 -2.07 -4.40 -1.01
C THR A 63 -2.76 -5.61 -0.37
N LEU A 64 -3.18 -6.61 -1.16
CA LEU A 64 -3.73 -7.86 -0.65
C LEU A 64 -2.69 -8.70 0.09
N ILE A 65 -1.49 -8.84 -0.48
CA ILE A 65 -0.37 -9.53 0.18
C ILE A 65 -0.02 -8.82 1.49
N LEU A 66 0.11 -7.49 1.47
CA LEU A 66 0.39 -6.69 2.65
C LEU A 66 -0.69 -6.84 3.73
N TYR A 67 -1.96 -6.88 3.34
CA TYR A 67 -3.07 -7.10 4.27
C TYR A 67 -2.89 -8.42 5.04
N PHE A 68 -2.62 -9.53 4.33
CA PHE A 68 -2.42 -10.83 4.96
C PHE A 68 -1.18 -10.88 5.85
N ILE A 69 -0.06 -10.27 5.44
CA ILE A 69 1.14 -10.18 6.28
C ILE A 69 0.83 -9.45 7.59
N MET A 70 0.13 -8.32 7.51
CA MET A 70 -0.13 -7.47 8.67
C MET A 70 -1.12 -8.05 9.67
N GLN A 71 -1.92 -9.06 9.30
CA GLN A 71 -2.75 -9.79 10.27
C GLN A 71 -1.93 -10.44 11.38
N TYR A 72 -0.68 -10.83 11.09
CA TYR A 72 0.20 -11.52 12.03
C TYR A 72 1.13 -10.59 12.81
N VAL A 73 1.16 -9.31 12.44
CA VAL A 73 2.04 -8.30 13.08
C VAL A 73 1.31 -7.70 14.29
N ALA A 74 1.36 -8.41 15.42
CA ALA A 74 0.63 -8.02 16.63
C ALA A 74 1.39 -7.08 17.57
N LEU A 75 2.73 -7.11 17.54
CA LEU A 75 3.61 -6.51 18.56
C LEU A 75 3.95 -5.03 18.32
N VAL A 76 3.80 -4.51 17.10
CA VAL A 76 4.24 -3.15 16.75
C VAL A 76 3.02 -2.23 16.54
N PRO A 77 3.03 -1.00 17.10
CA PRO A 77 1.96 -0.04 16.83
C PRO A 77 1.82 0.20 15.33
N HIS A 78 0.60 0.14 14.83
CA HIS A 78 0.33 0.08 13.39
C HIS A 78 0.68 1.39 12.68
N PHE A 79 0.72 2.48 13.46
CA PHE A 79 1.25 3.75 13.01
C PHE A 79 2.72 3.65 12.58
N PHE A 80 3.60 3.07 13.42
CA PHE A 80 5.02 2.97 13.09
C PHE A 80 5.27 1.99 11.96
N THR A 81 4.55 0.86 11.91
CA THR A 81 4.71 -0.10 10.81
C THR A 81 4.28 0.50 9.48
N SER A 82 3.14 1.19 9.42
CA SER A 82 2.67 1.84 8.19
C SER A 82 3.58 2.99 7.76
N LEU A 83 4.12 3.77 8.71
CA LEU A 83 5.07 4.84 8.41
C LEU A 83 6.38 4.28 7.82
N ILE A 84 7.00 3.31 8.49
CA ILE A 84 8.28 2.75 8.06
C ILE A 84 8.11 1.95 6.75
N ILE A 85 7.18 0.99 6.72
CA ILE A 85 6.99 0.13 5.55
C ILE A 85 6.46 0.94 4.37
N GLY A 86 5.53 1.87 4.60
CA GLY A 86 5.00 2.75 3.55
C GLY A 86 6.08 3.66 2.96
N ALA A 87 6.93 4.27 3.81
CA ALA A 87 8.05 5.09 3.35
C ALA A 87 9.06 4.25 2.56
N VAL A 88 9.44 3.07 3.06
CA VAL A 88 10.37 2.16 2.36
C VAL A 88 9.80 1.72 1.00
N LEU A 89 8.52 1.36 0.94
CA LEU A 89 7.87 0.99 -0.32
C LEU A 89 7.86 2.14 -1.32
N ALA A 90 7.51 3.35 -0.88
CA ALA A 90 7.52 4.53 -1.73
C ALA A 90 8.93 4.83 -2.26
N LEU A 91 9.95 4.75 -1.38
CA LEU A 91 11.34 4.94 -1.76
C LEU A 91 11.78 3.92 -2.80
N ILE A 92 11.52 2.63 -2.58
CA ILE A 92 11.86 1.56 -3.53
C ILE A 92 11.21 1.81 -4.89
N VAL A 93 9.92 2.16 -4.90
CA VAL A 93 9.18 2.43 -6.13
C VAL A 93 9.77 3.62 -6.89
N GLU A 94 10.02 4.75 -6.23
CA GLU A 94 10.64 5.90 -6.89
C GLU A 94 12.07 5.60 -7.34
N TRP A 95 12.81 4.80 -6.59
CA TRP A 95 14.15 4.38 -6.98
C TRP A 95 14.16 3.59 -8.28
N ILE A 96 13.24 2.61 -8.40
CA ILE A 96 13.07 1.80 -9.62
C ILE A 96 12.66 2.68 -10.80
N ILE A 97 11.79 3.68 -10.58
CA ILE A 97 11.27 4.53 -11.65
C ILE A 97 12.31 5.51 -12.18
N PHE A 98 13.13 6.10 -11.31
CA PHE A 98 14.10 7.11 -11.71
C PHE A 98 15.50 6.56 -12.01
N ASP A 99 15.70 5.24 -11.88
CA ASP A 99 17.00 4.56 -12.01
C ASP A 99 18.12 5.33 -11.28
N LEU A 100 17.83 5.72 -10.03
CA LEU A 100 18.67 6.66 -9.30
C LEU A 100 20.00 5.99 -8.90
N PRO A 101 21.16 6.62 -9.16
CA PRO A 101 22.39 6.20 -8.51
C PRO A 101 22.27 6.43 -7.00
N ALA A 102 22.92 5.58 -6.19
CA ALA A 102 22.91 5.63 -4.73
C ALA A 102 23.72 6.80 -4.14
N GLU A 103 23.46 8.00 -4.64
CA GLU A 103 24.05 9.26 -4.20
C GLU A 103 23.05 10.07 -3.39
N LEU A 104 23.52 10.84 -2.40
CA LEU A 104 22.68 11.71 -1.56
C LEU A 104 21.93 12.78 -2.39
N SER A 105 22.43 13.13 -3.57
CA SER A 105 21.81 14.05 -4.53
C SER A 105 20.47 13.50 -5.08
N SER A 106 20.34 12.17 -5.17
CA SER A 106 19.16 11.46 -5.66
C SER A 106 17.93 11.65 -4.79
N PHE A 107 18.11 11.84 -3.48
CA PHE A 107 16.99 12.05 -2.55
C PHE A 107 16.22 13.35 -2.81
N LYS A 108 16.83 14.36 -3.45
CA LYS A 108 16.15 15.61 -3.82
C LYS A 108 15.12 15.43 -4.95
N LYS A 109 15.11 14.28 -5.63
CA LYS A 109 14.18 13.98 -6.72
C LYS A 109 12.93 13.23 -6.25
N LEU A 110 12.92 12.73 -5.00
CA LEU A 110 11.81 12.00 -4.40
C LEU A 110 10.59 12.90 -4.18
N SER A 111 9.39 12.38 -4.45
CA SER A 111 8.14 13.11 -4.26
C SER A 111 7.57 12.85 -2.86
N ILE A 112 7.65 13.85 -1.99
CA ILE A 112 7.02 13.81 -0.65
C ILE A 112 5.50 13.55 -0.76
N PRO A 113 4.73 14.21 -1.65
CA PRO A 113 3.31 13.92 -1.83
C PRO A 113 3.03 12.45 -2.17
N PHE A 114 3.85 11.82 -3.01
CA PHE A 114 3.71 10.41 -3.35
C PHE A 114 3.91 9.53 -2.12
N MET A 115 5.00 9.77 -1.38
CA MET A 115 5.31 9.01 -0.17
C MET A 115 4.18 9.10 0.87
N VAL A 116 3.62 10.29 1.08
CA VAL A 116 2.50 10.50 2.01
C VAL A 116 1.27 9.70 1.59
N ILE A 117 0.91 9.70 0.31
CA ILE A 117 -0.23 8.92 -0.20
C ILE A 117 -0.01 7.41 -0.02
N VAL A 118 1.20 6.91 -0.27
CA VAL A 118 1.55 5.51 -0.02
C VAL A 118 1.44 5.15 1.46
N ILE A 119 1.94 6.01 2.36
CA ILE A 119 1.85 5.81 3.81
C ILE A 119 0.39 5.80 4.27
N ILE A 120 -0.45 6.73 3.80
CA ILE A 120 -1.88 6.77 4.14
C ILE A 120 -2.58 5.49 3.66
N THR A 121 -2.27 5.04 2.43
CA THR A 121 -2.85 3.81 1.87
C THR A 121 -2.41 2.59 2.70
N ALA A 122 -1.12 2.49 3.02
CA ALA A 122 -0.58 1.42 3.85
C ALA A 122 -1.24 1.42 5.24
N ARG A 123 -1.40 2.60 5.85
CA ARG A 123 -2.07 2.75 7.15
C ARG A 123 -3.50 2.24 7.11
N PHE A 124 -4.28 2.61 6.10
CA PHE A 124 -5.64 2.12 5.91
C PHE A 124 -5.68 0.58 5.85
N VAL A 125 -4.80 -0.04 5.06
CA VAL A 125 -4.71 -1.50 4.95
C VAL A 125 -4.32 -2.13 6.28
N PHE A 126 -3.31 -1.57 6.95
CA PHE A 126 -2.70 -2.17 8.15
C PHE A 126 -3.60 -2.07 9.38
N GLU A 127 -4.20 -0.90 9.60
CA GLU A 127 -5.17 -0.71 10.68
C GLU A 127 -6.40 -1.60 10.47
N THR A 128 -6.91 -1.70 9.25
CA THR A 128 -8.06 -2.55 8.95
C THR A 128 -7.74 -4.03 9.19
N ALA A 129 -6.60 -4.51 8.70
CA ALA A 129 -6.16 -5.90 8.86
C ALA A 129 -6.04 -6.30 10.34
N ALA A 130 -5.34 -5.48 11.12
CA ALA A 130 -5.03 -5.81 12.49
C ALA A 130 -6.21 -5.59 13.44
N TYR A 131 -7.03 -4.54 13.24
CA TYR A 131 -8.24 -4.33 14.03
C TYR A 131 -9.20 -5.52 13.90
N HIS A 132 -9.50 -5.95 12.67
CA HIS A 132 -10.44 -7.04 12.45
C HIS A 132 -9.89 -8.39 12.91
N TYR A 133 -8.58 -8.62 12.77
CA TYR A 133 -7.93 -9.82 13.29
C TYR A 133 -8.05 -9.90 14.83
N ARG A 134 -7.75 -8.80 15.53
CA ARG A 134 -7.90 -8.70 16.99
C ARG A 134 -9.36 -8.88 17.43
N ALA A 135 -10.29 -8.18 16.81
CA ALA A 135 -11.72 -8.27 17.12
C ALA A 135 -12.31 -9.68 16.90
N HIS A 136 -11.77 -10.44 15.96
CA HIS A 136 -12.16 -11.83 15.76
C HIS A 136 -11.49 -12.77 16.77
N SER A 137 -10.23 -12.53 17.12
CA SER A 137 -9.54 -13.28 18.17
C SER A 137 -10.23 -13.11 19.53
N GLU A 138 -10.64 -11.90 19.88
CA GLU A 138 -11.34 -11.61 21.14
C GLU A 138 -12.72 -12.24 21.22
N ARG A 139 -13.50 -12.23 20.13
CA ARG A 139 -14.80 -12.93 20.09
C ARG A 139 -14.69 -14.44 20.30
N ASN A 140 -13.54 -15.03 19.97
CA ASN A 140 -13.30 -16.46 20.13
C ASN A 140 -12.67 -16.81 21.48
N LYS A 141 -12.35 -15.84 22.34
CA LYS A 141 -11.93 -16.11 23.72
C LYS A 141 -13.16 -16.55 24.51
N LEU A 142 -13.11 -17.75 25.08
CA LEU A 142 -14.10 -18.19 26.05
C LEU A 142 -14.11 -17.18 27.22
N PRO A 143 -15.27 -16.82 27.78
CA PRO A 143 -15.36 -15.99 28.97
C PRO A 143 -14.81 -16.80 30.15
N TYR A 144 -13.50 -16.83 30.33
CA TYR A 144 -12.92 -17.36 31.56
C TYR A 144 -13.20 -16.33 32.64
N LYS A 145 -14.20 -16.64 33.47
CA LYS A 145 -14.48 -15.90 34.69
C LYS A 145 -13.28 -16.16 35.61
N ASP A 146 -12.52 -15.14 35.98
CA ASP A 146 -11.43 -15.20 36.98
C ASP A 146 -11.93 -15.59 38.40
N SER A 147 -13.13 -16.16 38.54
CA SER A 147 -13.76 -16.48 39.81
C SER A 147 -13.39 -17.86 40.38
N MET A 148 -12.40 -18.57 39.84
CA MET A 148 -12.13 -19.98 40.19
C MET A 148 -10.68 -20.30 40.54
N ILE A 149 -9.89 -19.33 41.01
CA ILE A 149 -8.71 -19.64 41.84
C ILE A 149 -8.63 -18.61 42.97
N LYS A 150 -9.06 -19.04 44.15
CA LYS A 150 -8.82 -18.38 45.44
C LYS A 150 -7.84 -19.24 46.23
#